data_AF-A0A842RUD6-F1
#
_entry.id   AF-A0A842RUD6-F1
#
_cell.length_a   1.000
_cell.length_b   1.000
_cell.length_c   1.000
_cell.angle_alpha   90.00
_cell.angle_beta   90.00
_cell.angle_gamma   90.00
#
_symmetry.space_group_name_H-M   'P 1'
#
loop_
_entity.id
_entity.type
_entity.pdbx_description
1 polymer ?
#
loop_
_entity_poly.entity_id
_entity_poly.type
_entity_poly.pdbx_seq_one_letter_code
_entity_poly.pdbx_strand_id
1 'polypeptide(L)'
;MENIDFWKIIKEYNVLMSEAIKGPNCIDPTICKGDCCSIEIDVPKVLAEEYVKRKYAKKGDFIRSNIFSFKLRFDNDKRKCFLFDQQLNGCSVHQSGIKPPQCWIYPTKFSNPNDKDIKCKRSGGWQITDEIKAIKAEKLLEKYNFLCLLEAKKELRNINERLVNLSINDVNIENSIKDEIKNYKPSELGGFKDTWQKILPFSAEGFSLQMKNFCIKHNPNCKFLPDKFLECSVICDCITNKLIEFLKQTLYRYIRENEPDSDGKYPLYKLFNFESLKG
;
A
#
# COMPACT_ATOMS: atom_id res chain seq x y z
N MET A 1 -5.05 12.88 19.80
CA MET A 1 -4.50 13.74 18.73
C MET A 1 -5.53 13.73 17.63
N GLU A 2 -6.30 14.82 17.55
CA GLU A 2 -7.54 14.84 16.78
C GLU A 2 -7.26 14.99 15.29
N ASN A 3 -8.09 14.35 14.45
CA ASN A 3 -8.05 14.47 12.99
C ASN A 3 -8.12 15.92 12.48
N ILE A 4 -8.52 16.87 13.33
CA ILE A 4 -8.66 18.30 13.03
C ILE A 4 -7.31 18.91 12.63
N ASP A 5 -6.21 18.56 13.31
CA ASP A 5 -4.88 19.09 12.98
C ASP A 5 -4.39 18.61 11.63
N PHE A 6 -4.69 17.35 11.28
CA PHE A 6 -4.31 16.76 10.00
C PHE A 6 -4.98 17.46 8.81
N TRP A 7 -6.30 17.67 8.89
CA TRP A 7 -7.04 18.31 7.81
C TRP A 7 -6.70 19.78 7.65
N LYS A 8 -6.40 20.48 8.75
CA LYS A 8 -5.91 21.85 8.69
C LYS A 8 -4.59 21.91 7.90
N ILE A 9 -3.64 21.04 8.21
CA ILE A 9 -2.35 20.96 7.51
C ILE A 9 -2.54 20.68 6.02
N ILE A 10 -3.32 19.67 5.64
CA ILE A 10 -3.54 19.34 4.21
C ILE A 10 -4.16 20.52 3.47
N LYS A 11 -5.21 21.13 4.01
CA LYS A 11 -5.92 22.23 3.32
C LYS A 11 -5.01 23.44 3.16
N GLU A 12 -4.33 23.84 4.23
CA GLU A 12 -3.39 24.97 4.21
C GLU A 12 -2.22 24.70 3.25
N TYR A 13 -1.67 23.49 3.27
CA TYR A 13 -0.63 23.08 2.31
C TYR A 13 -1.12 23.19 0.86
N ASN A 14 -2.31 22.67 0.56
CA ASN A 14 -2.87 22.72 -0.80
C ASN A 14 -3.08 24.17 -1.28
N VAL A 15 -3.56 25.05 -0.41
CA VAL A 15 -3.73 26.49 -0.72
C VAL A 15 -2.37 27.15 -0.97
N LEU A 16 -1.39 26.95 -0.07
CA LEU A 16 -0.06 27.53 -0.24
C LEU A 16 0.60 27.06 -1.53
N MET A 17 0.52 25.76 -1.85
CA MET A 17 1.12 25.24 -3.08
C MET A 17 0.39 25.73 -4.34
N SER A 18 -0.94 25.87 -4.33
CA SER A 18 -1.67 26.39 -5.49
C SER A 18 -1.39 27.87 -5.74
N GLU A 19 -1.08 28.63 -4.71
CA GLU A 19 -0.73 30.06 -4.82
C GLU A 19 0.76 30.30 -5.07
N ALA A 20 1.64 29.40 -4.63
CA ALA A 20 3.09 29.55 -4.73
C ALA A 20 3.68 29.07 -6.06
N ILE A 21 2.95 28.28 -6.83
CA ILE A 21 3.45 27.60 -8.02
C ILE A 21 2.62 28.01 -9.23
N LYS A 22 3.32 28.38 -10.30
CA LYS A 22 2.75 28.51 -11.64
C LYS A 22 3.19 27.33 -12.49
N GLY A 23 2.28 26.79 -13.30
CA GLY A 23 2.60 25.71 -14.22
C GLY A 23 1.42 25.28 -15.09
N PRO A 24 1.66 24.36 -16.04
CA PRO A 24 0.65 23.84 -16.93
C PRO A 24 -0.50 23.16 -16.15
N ASN A 25 -1.73 23.40 -16.59
CA ASN A 25 -2.88 22.74 -15.99
C ASN A 25 -2.84 21.22 -16.31
N CYS A 26 -2.68 20.39 -15.27
CA CYS A 26 -2.55 18.94 -15.42
C CYS A 26 -3.80 18.24 -15.92
N ILE A 27 -4.97 18.90 -15.92
CA ILE A 27 -6.22 18.35 -16.47
C ILE A 27 -6.52 18.85 -17.89
N ASP A 28 -5.74 19.81 -18.41
CA ASP A 28 -5.95 20.35 -19.75
C ASP A 28 -5.45 19.35 -20.81
N PRO A 29 -6.33 18.77 -21.65
CA PRO A 29 -5.94 17.77 -22.66
C PRO A 29 -5.04 18.32 -23.76
N THR A 30 -4.98 19.64 -23.93
CA THR A 30 -4.09 20.29 -24.89
C THR A 30 -2.67 20.46 -24.35
N ILE A 31 -2.50 20.48 -23.02
CA ILE A 31 -1.22 20.77 -22.35
C ILE A 31 -0.64 19.52 -21.69
N CYS A 32 -1.44 18.85 -20.85
CA CYS A 32 -1.05 17.68 -20.10
C CYS A 32 -2.05 16.56 -20.42
N LYS A 33 -1.67 15.64 -21.30
CA LYS A 33 -2.50 14.49 -21.75
C LYS A 33 -2.67 13.42 -20.65
N GLY A 34 -2.97 13.84 -19.43
CA GLY A 34 -3.04 12.99 -18.25
C GLY A 34 -1.67 12.53 -17.72
N ASP A 35 -0.56 13.00 -18.29
CA ASP A 35 0.81 12.47 -18.07
C ASP A 35 1.60 13.11 -16.93
N CYS A 36 0.92 13.81 -16.04
CA CYS A 36 1.54 14.57 -14.97
C CYS A 36 2.14 13.70 -13.84
N CYS A 37 1.61 12.50 -13.59
CA CYS A 37 1.96 11.72 -12.41
C CYS A 37 2.28 10.27 -12.78
N SER A 38 3.47 9.81 -12.40
CA SER A 38 3.90 8.41 -12.51
C SER A 38 4.65 7.94 -11.26
N ILE A 39 4.35 8.59 -10.14
CA ILE A 39 4.99 8.30 -8.87
C ILE A 39 4.05 7.41 -8.06
N GLU A 40 4.65 6.50 -7.31
CA GLU A 40 3.94 5.86 -6.21
C GLU A 40 3.80 6.88 -5.08
N ILE A 41 2.62 6.90 -4.44
CA ILE A 41 2.28 7.90 -3.43
C ILE A 41 1.85 7.16 -2.18
N ASP A 42 2.62 7.35 -1.10
CA ASP A 42 2.22 6.92 0.23
C ASP A 42 1.25 7.92 0.85
N VAL A 43 0.22 7.44 1.52
CA VAL A 43 -0.77 8.25 2.22
C VAL A 43 -1.04 7.68 3.61
N PRO A 44 -1.36 8.54 4.58
CA PRO A 44 -1.88 8.08 5.86
C PRO A 44 -3.30 7.53 5.67
N LYS A 45 -3.69 6.66 6.59
CA LYS A 45 -5.01 6.05 6.70
C LYS A 45 -6.10 7.09 6.81
N VAL A 46 -5.92 8.17 7.59
CA VAL A 46 -6.90 9.25 7.67
C VAL A 46 -7.23 9.85 6.29
N LEU A 47 -6.25 9.98 5.39
CA LEU A 47 -6.48 10.48 4.03
C LEU A 47 -7.14 9.41 3.14
N ALA A 48 -6.70 8.17 3.26
CA ALA A 48 -7.29 7.04 2.54
C ALA A 48 -8.77 6.83 2.92
N GLU A 49 -9.11 6.93 4.21
CA GLU A 49 -10.47 6.84 4.73
C GLU A 49 -11.37 7.94 4.16
N GLU A 50 -10.84 9.17 4.03
CA GLU A 50 -11.60 10.27 3.44
C GLU A 50 -11.83 10.07 1.94
N TYR A 51 -10.87 9.51 1.20
CA TYR A 51 -11.08 9.15 -0.20
C TYR A 51 -12.17 8.10 -0.37
N VAL A 52 -12.21 7.08 0.51
CA VAL A 52 -13.29 6.10 0.50
C VAL A 52 -14.62 6.74 0.87
N LYS A 53 -14.66 7.56 1.92
CA LYS A 53 -15.87 8.26 2.40
C LYS A 53 -16.46 9.18 1.33
N ARG A 54 -15.63 9.90 0.60
CA ARG A 54 -16.03 10.80 -0.49
C ARG A 54 -16.21 10.09 -1.84
N LYS A 55 -16.07 8.75 -1.87
CA LYS A 55 -16.23 7.91 -3.07
C LYS A 55 -15.21 8.19 -4.19
N TYR A 56 -14.05 8.75 -3.87
CA TYR A 56 -12.91 8.83 -4.79
C TYR A 56 -12.18 7.49 -4.94
N ALA A 57 -12.38 6.56 -3.98
CA ALA A 57 -11.67 5.29 -3.93
C ALA A 57 -12.50 4.19 -3.28
N LYS A 58 -12.11 2.94 -3.50
CA LYS A 58 -12.50 1.78 -2.70
C LYS A 58 -11.30 1.30 -1.87
N LYS A 59 -11.53 0.51 -0.83
CA LYS A 59 -10.43 -0.05 -0.01
C LYS A 59 -9.38 -0.82 -0.84
N GLY A 60 -9.82 -1.50 -1.92
CA GLY A 60 -8.93 -2.23 -2.83
C GLY A 60 -8.01 -1.36 -3.70
N ASP A 61 -8.20 -0.04 -3.68
CA ASP A 61 -7.34 0.93 -4.36
C ASP A 61 -6.10 1.33 -3.52
N PHE A 62 -5.97 0.77 -2.32
CA PHE A 62 -4.84 1.04 -1.42
C PHE A 62 -4.09 -0.24 -1.10
N ILE A 63 -2.77 -0.13 -1.12
CA ILE A 63 -1.81 -1.17 -0.74
C ILE A 63 -1.23 -0.77 0.60
N ARG A 64 -0.98 -1.72 1.51
CA ARG A 64 -0.31 -1.43 2.78
C ARG A 64 1.13 -0.96 2.49
N SER A 65 1.60 0.04 3.23
CA SER A 65 2.96 0.58 3.07
C SER A 65 3.76 0.47 4.36
N ASN A 66 5.08 0.54 4.23
CA ASN A 66 6.04 0.64 5.33
C ASN A 66 6.55 2.09 5.54
N ILE A 67 6.23 3.03 4.65
CA ILE A 67 6.59 4.45 4.77
C ILE A 67 5.50 5.19 5.56
N PHE A 68 4.28 5.24 5.00
CA PHE A 68 3.07 5.67 5.71
C PHE A 68 2.13 4.47 5.89
N SER A 69 0.87 4.71 6.22
CA SER A 69 -0.10 3.64 6.44
C SER A 69 -0.50 2.90 5.16
N PHE A 70 -0.56 3.59 4.02
CA PHE A 70 -0.92 3.01 2.73
C PHE A 70 -0.12 3.62 1.59
N LYS A 71 -0.13 2.94 0.45
CA LYS A 71 0.30 3.39 -0.86
C LYS A 71 -0.90 3.38 -1.79
N LEU A 72 -1.06 4.42 -2.61
CA LEU A 72 -2.08 4.43 -3.66
C LEU A 72 -1.75 3.36 -4.71
N ARG A 73 -2.71 2.51 -5.07
CA ARG A 73 -2.50 1.50 -6.12
C ARG A 73 -2.13 2.18 -7.43
N PHE A 74 -1.07 1.68 -8.04
CA PHE A 74 -0.49 2.19 -9.27
C PHE A 74 -0.58 1.14 -10.37
N ASP A 75 -1.13 1.52 -11.52
CA ASP A 75 -1.16 0.72 -12.74
C ASP A 75 0.16 0.95 -13.48
N ASN A 76 1.03 -0.06 -13.50
CA ASN A 76 2.37 0.03 -14.10
C ASN A 76 2.33 0.19 -15.62
N ASP A 77 1.31 -0.38 -16.28
CA ASP A 77 1.18 -0.33 -17.73
C ASP A 77 0.73 1.06 -18.17
N LYS A 78 -0.27 1.62 -17.48
CA LYS A 78 -0.75 2.99 -17.74
C LYS A 78 0.11 4.06 -17.11
N ARG A 79 0.95 3.68 -16.15
CA ARG A 79 1.71 4.57 -15.26
C ARG A 79 0.82 5.59 -14.55
N LYS A 80 -0.34 5.16 -14.05
CA LYS A 80 -1.32 6.02 -13.35
C LYS A 80 -1.73 5.41 -12.01
N CYS A 81 -2.00 6.24 -11.01
CA CYS A 81 -2.75 5.79 -9.83
C CYS A 81 -4.27 5.82 -10.10
N PHE A 82 -5.04 5.16 -9.23
CA PHE A 82 -6.50 5.06 -9.36
C PHE A 82 -7.25 6.41 -9.36
N LEU A 83 -6.62 7.50 -8.91
CA LEU A 83 -7.22 8.84 -8.92
C LEU A 83 -7.29 9.45 -10.32
N PHE A 84 -6.64 8.85 -11.32
CA PHE A 84 -6.73 9.30 -12.70
C PHE A 84 -8.15 9.09 -13.25
N ASP A 85 -8.74 10.18 -13.73
CA ASP A 85 -10.04 10.22 -14.36
C ASP A 85 -9.87 10.58 -15.84
N GLN A 86 -10.35 9.69 -16.71
CA GLN A 86 -10.22 9.84 -18.16
C GLN A 86 -11.12 10.96 -18.71
N GLN A 87 -12.28 11.21 -18.10
CA GLN A 87 -13.19 12.28 -18.54
C GLN A 87 -12.63 13.66 -18.20
N LEU A 88 -12.01 13.78 -17.02
CA LEU A 88 -11.28 14.98 -16.63
C LEU A 88 -9.90 15.08 -17.29
N ASN A 89 -9.43 13.98 -17.91
CA ASN A 89 -8.07 13.84 -18.40
C ASN A 89 -7.01 14.24 -17.34
N GLY A 90 -7.24 13.81 -16.09
CA GLY A 90 -6.45 14.31 -14.97
C GLY A 90 -6.77 13.63 -13.65
N CYS A 91 -6.46 14.30 -12.55
CA CYS A 91 -6.68 13.74 -11.21
C CYS A 91 -8.06 14.15 -10.68
N SER A 92 -8.89 13.18 -10.32
CA SER A 92 -10.24 13.38 -9.76
C SER A 92 -10.27 14.25 -8.50
N VAL A 93 -9.17 14.28 -7.74
CA VAL A 93 -9.05 15.11 -6.53
C VAL A 93 -8.34 16.45 -6.76
N HIS A 94 -8.07 16.84 -8.01
CA HIS A 94 -7.28 18.03 -8.34
C HIS A 94 -7.78 19.32 -7.66
N GLN A 95 -9.10 19.53 -7.63
CA GLN A 95 -9.73 20.73 -7.04
C GLN A 95 -10.41 20.47 -5.69
N SER A 96 -10.19 19.29 -5.10
CA SER A 96 -10.90 18.85 -3.89
C SER A 96 -10.36 19.44 -2.57
N GLY A 97 -9.18 20.05 -2.61
CA GLY A 97 -8.44 20.50 -1.42
C GLY A 97 -7.85 19.37 -0.56
N ILE A 98 -7.93 18.12 -1.02
CA ILE A 98 -7.40 16.93 -0.33
C ILE A 98 -6.40 16.15 -1.19
N LYS A 99 -5.73 16.82 -2.13
CA LYS A 99 -4.66 16.23 -2.93
C LYS A 99 -3.49 15.85 -2.01
N PRO A 100 -2.86 14.66 -2.17
CA PRO A 100 -1.71 14.29 -1.35
C PRO A 100 -0.56 15.28 -1.56
N PRO A 101 0.18 15.67 -0.50
CA PRO A 101 1.29 16.61 -0.64
C PRO A 101 2.33 16.21 -1.69
N GLN A 102 2.70 14.93 -1.79
CA GLN A 102 3.68 14.43 -2.77
C GLN A 102 3.30 14.73 -4.23
N CYS A 103 2.01 14.87 -4.47
CA CYS A 103 1.41 15.15 -5.76
C CYS A 103 1.59 16.62 -6.18
N TRP A 104 1.99 17.50 -5.26
CA TRP A 104 2.45 18.87 -5.52
C TRP A 104 3.97 18.94 -5.67
N ILE A 105 4.72 18.26 -4.79
CA ILE A 105 6.19 18.23 -4.77
C ILE A 105 6.75 17.64 -6.07
N TYR A 106 6.06 16.65 -6.62
CA TYR A 106 6.35 16.15 -7.96
C TYR A 106 5.46 16.90 -8.98
N PRO A 107 6.04 17.52 -10.01
CA PRO A 107 7.45 17.56 -10.37
C PRO A 107 8.24 18.70 -9.69
N THR A 108 7.58 19.61 -8.96
CA THR A 108 8.06 20.97 -8.71
C THR A 108 9.24 21.14 -7.76
N LYS A 109 9.70 20.11 -7.02
CA LYS A 109 10.84 20.12 -6.07
C LYS A 109 11.02 21.47 -5.34
N PHE A 110 10.66 21.58 -4.06
CA PHE A 110 10.67 22.85 -3.28
C PHE A 110 11.89 23.79 -3.48
N SER A 111 13.03 23.27 -3.90
CA SER A 111 14.17 24.02 -4.39
C SER A 111 14.20 24.13 -5.92
N ASN A 112 13.61 25.20 -6.45
CA ASN A 112 13.99 25.71 -7.77
C ASN A 112 14.04 27.24 -7.81
N PRO A 113 15.05 27.85 -7.15
CA PRO A 113 15.11 29.28 -6.90
C PRO A 113 15.51 30.14 -8.13
N ASN A 114 15.55 29.59 -9.35
CA ASN A 114 16.21 30.25 -10.50
C ASN A 114 15.37 30.30 -11.80
N ASP A 115 14.04 30.37 -11.73
CA ASP A 115 13.16 30.43 -12.93
C ASP A 115 13.40 29.30 -13.97
N LYS A 116 14.05 28.20 -13.57
CA LYS A 116 14.35 27.12 -14.50
C LYS A 116 13.12 26.25 -14.66
N ASP A 117 12.57 26.14 -15.86
CA ASP A 117 11.42 25.26 -16.08
C ASP A 117 11.63 23.85 -15.53
N ILE A 118 10.79 23.46 -14.58
CA ILE A 118 10.82 22.10 -14.07
C ILE A 118 10.06 21.23 -15.07
N LYS A 119 10.80 20.37 -15.75
CA LYS A 119 10.22 19.43 -16.71
C LYS A 119 9.36 18.41 -15.96
N CYS A 120 8.05 18.49 -16.14
CA CYS A 120 7.20 17.31 -16.07
C CYS A 120 7.45 16.49 -17.34
N LYS A 121 7.25 15.17 -17.26
CA LYS A 121 7.55 14.17 -18.30
C LYS A 121 7.20 14.56 -19.75
N ARG A 122 6.20 15.43 -19.95
CA ARG A 122 5.80 15.96 -21.27
C ARG A 122 5.59 17.48 -21.34
N SER A 123 5.59 18.20 -20.21
CA SER A 123 5.38 19.66 -20.17
C SER A 123 6.33 20.33 -19.18
N GLY A 124 7.08 21.34 -19.65
CA GLY A 124 7.87 22.25 -18.81
C GLY A 124 7.01 23.34 -18.17
N GLY A 125 7.63 24.42 -17.70
CA GLY A 125 6.92 25.62 -17.25
C GLY A 125 6.47 25.65 -15.79
N TRP A 126 6.83 24.65 -14.98
CA TRP A 126 6.58 24.71 -13.54
C TRP A 126 7.63 25.57 -12.84
N GLN A 127 7.18 26.60 -12.13
CA GLN A 127 8.01 27.60 -11.46
C GLN A 127 7.42 27.95 -10.09
N ILE A 128 8.29 28.19 -9.10
CA ILE A 128 7.88 28.74 -7.81
C ILE A 128 7.86 30.26 -7.95
N THR A 129 6.68 30.87 -7.87
CA THR A 129 6.47 32.31 -8.01
C THR A 129 6.39 33.04 -6.66
N ASP A 130 6.22 32.31 -5.57
CA ASP A 130 6.22 32.85 -4.20
C ASP A 130 7.03 31.93 -3.28
N GLU A 131 8.32 32.29 -3.10
CA GLU A 131 9.26 31.53 -2.28
C GLU A 131 8.84 31.50 -0.79
N ILE A 132 8.26 32.59 -0.28
CA ILE A 132 7.82 32.67 1.12
C ILE A 132 6.70 31.67 1.38
N LYS A 133 5.72 31.56 0.47
CA LYS A 133 4.66 30.56 0.58
C LYS A 133 5.19 29.14 0.38
N ALA A 134 6.14 28.93 -0.54
CA ALA A 134 6.79 27.62 -0.72
C ALA A 134 7.53 27.15 0.55
N ILE A 135 8.28 28.03 1.21
CA ILE A 135 8.95 27.73 2.49
C ILE A 135 7.93 27.41 3.59
N LYS A 136 6.80 28.11 3.64
CA LYS A 136 5.71 27.78 4.59
C LYS A 136 5.11 26.40 4.29
N ALA A 137 4.89 26.08 3.02
CA ALA A 137 4.39 24.78 2.59
C ALA A 137 5.36 23.65 2.95
N GLU A 138 6.66 23.86 2.82
CA GLU A 138 7.70 22.91 3.25
C GLU A 138 7.62 22.61 4.74
N LYS A 139 7.48 23.63 5.60
CA LYS A 139 7.26 23.44 7.05
C LYS A 139 5.98 22.67 7.37
N LEU A 140 4.91 22.87 6.60
CA LEU A 140 3.67 22.10 6.74
C LEU A 140 3.85 20.64 6.29
N LEU A 141 4.64 20.40 5.25
CA LEU A 141 4.98 19.06 4.80
C LEU A 141 5.75 18.28 5.87
N GLU A 142 6.72 18.92 6.54
CA GLU A 142 7.45 18.29 7.65
C GLU A 142 6.50 17.83 8.77
N LYS A 143 5.56 18.70 9.15
CA LYS A 143 4.51 18.37 10.13
C LYS A 143 3.62 17.24 9.62
N TYR A 144 3.17 17.31 8.37
CA TYR A 144 2.38 16.25 7.73
C TYR A 144 3.10 14.90 7.78
N ASN A 145 4.38 14.85 7.37
CA ASN A 145 5.21 13.65 7.38
C ASN A 145 5.35 13.10 8.79
N PHE A 146 5.60 13.96 9.79
CA PHE A 146 5.66 13.55 11.19
C PHE A 146 4.36 12.87 11.65
N LEU A 147 3.19 13.46 11.35
CA LEU A 147 1.90 12.86 11.71
C LEU A 147 1.65 11.53 10.97
N CYS A 148 2.03 11.44 9.70
CA CYS A 148 1.91 10.20 8.93
C CYS A 148 2.77 9.08 9.51
N LEU A 149 4.00 9.38 9.93
CA LEU A 149 4.91 8.43 10.57
C LEU A 149 4.38 7.97 11.95
N LEU A 150 3.79 8.89 12.73
CA LEU A 150 3.14 8.53 13.99
C LEU A 150 1.94 7.60 13.77
N GLU A 151 1.15 7.85 12.74
CA GLU A 151 0.01 7.00 12.39
C GLU A 151 0.48 5.62 11.89
N ALA A 152 1.48 5.56 11.01
CA ALA A 152 2.06 4.31 10.51
C ALA A 152 2.59 3.44 11.66
N LYS A 153 3.27 4.04 12.64
CA LYS A 153 3.72 3.35 13.87
C LYS A 153 2.55 2.77 14.68
N LYS A 154 1.40 3.45 14.73
CA LYS A 154 0.19 2.92 15.39
C LYS A 154 -0.42 1.77 14.59
N GLU A 155 -0.53 1.92 13.26
CA GLU A 155 -1.05 0.87 12.38
C GLU A 155 -0.22 -0.43 12.44
N LEU A 156 1.10 -0.28 12.63
CA LEU A 156 2.00 -1.41 12.85
C LEU A 156 1.73 -2.11 14.18
N ARG A 157 1.47 -1.39 15.27
CA ARG A 157 1.10 -2.02 16.56
C ARG A 157 -0.22 -2.80 16.43
N ASN A 158 -1.15 -2.29 15.64
CA ASN A 158 -2.43 -2.95 15.37
C ASN A 158 -2.27 -4.23 14.53
N ILE A 159 -1.08 -4.54 13.97
CA ILE A 159 -0.89 -5.81 13.25
C ILE A 159 -1.00 -6.99 14.20
N ASN A 160 -0.57 -6.81 15.45
CA ASN A 160 -0.80 -7.80 16.50
C ASN A 160 -2.27 -8.03 16.71
N GLU A 161 -3.09 -6.98 16.81
CA GLU A 161 -4.53 -7.15 16.94
C GLU A 161 -5.12 -7.87 15.73
N ARG A 162 -4.64 -7.60 14.51
CA ARG A 162 -5.06 -8.34 13.30
C ARG A 162 -4.71 -9.84 13.37
N LEU A 163 -3.60 -10.21 14.01
CA LEU A 163 -3.15 -11.60 14.22
C LEU A 163 -3.72 -12.25 15.48
N VAL A 164 -3.97 -11.45 16.52
CA VAL A 164 -4.54 -11.84 17.81
C VAL A 164 -6.04 -12.02 17.64
N ASN A 165 -6.72 -11.27 16.79
CA ASN A 165 -8.09 -11.57 16.36
C ASN A 165 -8.17 -12.86 15.53
N LEU A 166 -7.06 -13.33 14.93
CA LEU A 166 -6.99 -14.71 14.46
C LEU A 166 -6.85 -15.71 15.60
N SER A 167 -6.27 -15.31 16.74
CA SER A 167 -5.92 -16.19 17.86
C SER A 167 -6.97 -16.25 18.97
N ILE A 168 -7.71 -15.17 19.22
CA ILE A 168 -8.83 -15.07 20.15
C ILE A 168 -10.07 -15.43 19.33
N ASN A 169 -10.36 -16.72 19.18
CA ASN A 169 -11.63 -17.38 18.80
C ASN A 169 -12.77 -16.55 18.14
N ASP A 170 -12.49 -15.53 17.34
CA ASP A 170 -13.44 -14.97 16.39
C ASP A 170 -13.41 -15.94 15.23
N VAL A 171 -14.13 -17.04 15.46
CA VAL A 171 -14.27 -18.19 14.56
C VAL A 171 -14.60 -17.71 13.15
N ASN A 172 -15.29 -16.57 13.02
CA ASN A 172 -15.64 -15.99 11.73
C ASN A 172 -14.43 -15.44 10.95
N ILE A 173 -13.47 -14.78 11.61
CA ILE A 173 -12.30 -14.21 10.94
C ILE A 173 -11.33 -15.34 10.57
N GLU A 174 -11.04 -16.26 11.50
CA GLU A 174 -10.17 -17.38 11.22
C GLU A 174 -10.75 -18.25 10.09
N ASN A 175 -12.04 -18.61 10.16
CA ASN A 175 -12.68 -19.38 9.09
C ASN A 175 -12.68 -18.62 7.77
N SER A 176 -12.91 -17.31 7.77
CA SER A 176 -12.81 -16.50 6.54
C SER A 176 -11.43 -16.61 5.90
N ILE A 177 -10.33 -16.57 6.66
CA ILE A 177 -8.99 -16.76 6.07
C ILE A 177 -8.79 -18.19 5.62
N LYS A 178 -9.25 -19.19 6.39
CA LYS A 178 -9.15 -20.59 5.98
C LYS A 178 -9.88 -20.86 4.66
N ASP A 179 -11.07 -20.30 4.50
CA ASP A 179 -11.85 -20.40 3.27
C ASP A 179 -11.12 -19.72 2.10
N GLU A 180 -10.56 -18.53 2.34
CA GLU A 180 -9.73 -17.83 1.35
C GLU A 180 -8.49 -18.66 0.96
N ILE A 181 -7.83 -19.35 1.90
CA ILE A 181 -6.68 -20.24 1.61
C ILE A 181 -7.12 -21.42 0.74
N LYS A 182 -8.26 -22.04 1.06
CA LYS A 182 -8.79 -23.19 0.31
C LYS A 182 -9.18 -22.85 -1.13
N ASN A 183 -9.40 -21.58 -1.44
CA ASN A 183 -9.64 -21.12 -2.82
C ASN A 183 -8.37 -21.15 -3.69
N TYR A 184 -7.20 -21.43 -3.12
CA TYR A 184 -5.94 -21.55 -3.87
C TYR A 184 -5.59 -23.02 -4.13
N LYS A 185 -5.00 -23.27 -5.31
CA LYS A 185 -4.17 -24.47 -5.46
C LYS A 185 -2.94 -24.33 -4.56
N PRO A 186 -2.43 -25.42 -3.95
CA PRO A 186 -1.21 -25.35 -3.15
C PRO A 186 -0.02 -24.75 -3.91
N SER A 187 0.07 -25.01 -5.23
CA SER A 187 1.11 -24.48 -6.09
C SER A 187 0.97 -22.98 -6.40
N GLU A 188 -0.18 -22.38 -6.16
CA GLU A 188 -0.48 -20.98 -6.48
C GLU A 188 -0.45 -20.07 -5.24
N LEU A 189 -0.36 -20.62 -4.02
CA LEU A 189 -0.29 -19.80 -2.80
C LEU A 189 1.11 -19.18 -2.63
N GLY A 190 1.21 -17.86 -2.81
CA GLY A 190 2.46 -17.09 -2.71
C GLY A 190 2.80 -16.64 -1.30
N GLY A 191 1.81 -16.46 -0.45
CA GLY A 191 1.96 -16.02 0.93
C GLY A 191 0.79 -15.21 1.40
N PHE A 192 1.06 -14.28 2.32
CA PHE A 192 0.05 -13.48 2.98
C PHE A 192 0.32 -12.00 2.79
N LYS A 193 -0.73 -11.18 2.77
CA LYS A 193 -0.63 -9.72 2.67
C LYS A 193 -1.42 -9.06 3.78
N ASP A 194 -0.84 -8.02 4.39
CA ASP A 194 -1.59 -7.14 5.28
C ASP A 194 -2.43 -6.16 4.45
N THR A 195 -3.73 -6.12 4.74
CA THR A 195 -4.66 -5.21 4.08
C THR A 195 -5.09 -4.13 5.07
N TRP A 196 -6.28 -3.56 4.90
CA TRP A 196 -6.81 -2.53 5.79
C TRP A 196 -7.01 -3.00 7.22
N GLN A 197 -7.56 -4.20 7.39
CA GLN A 197 -8.03 -4.71 8.69
C GLN A 197 -7.77 -6.21 8.88
N LYS A 198 -7.30 -6.92 7.86
CA LYS A 198 -7.04 -8.36 7.93
C LYS A 198 -5.84 -8.77 7.11
N ILE A 199 -5.25 -9.90 7.49
CA ILE A 199 -4.26 -10.61 6.68
C ILE A 199 -5.01 -11.50 5.69
N LEU A 200 -4.59 -11.53 4.42
CA LEU A 200 -5.22 -12.38 3.39
C LEU A 200 -4.16 -13.14 2.61
N PRO A 201 -4.48 -14.33 2.07
CA PRO A 201 -3.60 -14.98 1.11
C PRO A 201 -3.46 -14.16 -0.18
N PHE A 202 -2.36 -14.36 -0.90
CA PHE A 202 -2.16 -13.83 -2.25
C PHE A 202 -1.49 -14.87 -3.16
N SER A 203 -1.68 -14.72 -4.47
CA SER A 203 -1.14 -15.63 -5.49
C SER A 203 0.37 -15.47 -5.68
N ALA A 204 1.08 -16.57 -5.85
CA ALA A 204 2.46 -16.57 -6.30
C ALA A 204 2.55 -16.02 -7.75
N GLU A 205 3.68 -15.38 -8.07
CA GLU A 205 3.99 -14.98 -9.46
C GLU A 205 4.34 -16.19 -10.36
N GLY A 206 4.58 -17.36 -9.75
CA GLY A 206 4.83 -18.64 -10.42
C GLY A 206 4.38 -19.81 -9.53
N PHE A 207 5.14 -20.91 -9.49
CA PHE A 207 4.82 -22.05 -8.63
C PHE A 207 5.46 -21.96 -7.24
N SER A 208 4.66 -22.16 -6.20
CA SER A 208 5.07 -22.20 -4.80
C SER A 208 5.66 -23.58 -4.42
N LEU A 209 6.95 -23.79 -4.72
CA LEU A 209 7.65 -25.01 -4.30
C LEU A 209 7.80 -25.11 -2.77
N GLN A 210 7.77 -23.97 -2.09
CA GLN A 210 7.73 -23.86 -0.65
C GLN A 210 6.50 -24.56 -0.06
N MET A 211 5.34 -24.43 -0.72
CA MET A 211 4.13 -25.15 -0.32
C MET A 211 4.27 -26.66 -0.53
N LYS A 212 4.98 -27.12 -1.56
CA LYS A 212 5.27 -28.56 -1.72
C LYS A 212 6.01 -29.11 -0.50
N ASN A 213 7.08 -28.44 -0.08
CA ASN A 213 7.87 -28.84 1.08
C ASN A 213 7.04 -28.77 2.37
N PHE A 214 6.24 -27.73 2.53
CA PHE A 214 5.32 -27.59 3.68
C PHE A 214 4.30 -28.72 3.73
N CYS A 215 3.70 -29.08 2.59
CA CYS A 215 2.77 -30.20 2.47
C CYS A 215 3.43 -31.54 2.78
N ILE A 216 4.65 -31.79 2.28
CA ILE A 216 5.41 -33.03 2.59
C ILE A 216 5.65 -33.16 4.09
N LYS A 217 6.04 -32.06 4.75
CA LYS A 217 6.32 -32.04 6.18
C LYS A 217 5.07 -32.29 7.03
N HIS A 218 3.92 -31.73 6.65
CA HIS A 218 2.73 -31.70 7.50
C HIS A 218 1.60 -32.66 7.08
N ASN A 219 1.66 -33.22 5.88
CA ASN A 219 0.73 -34.25 5.40
C ASN A 219 1.42 -35.22 4.41
N PRO A 220 2.38 -36.04 4.90
CA PRO A 220 3.21 -36.90 4.05
C PRO A 220 2.41 -37.97 3.28
N ASN A 221 1.22 -38.34 3.77
CA ASN A 221 0.36 -39.35 3.15
C ASN A 221 -0.57 -38.78 2.07
N CYS A 222 -0.39 -37.51 1.67
CA CYS A 222 -1.19 -36.89 0.62
C CYS A 222 -0.96 -37.60 -0.72
N LYS A 223 -2.04 -38.06 -1.37
CA LYS A 223 -1.99 -38.75 -2.68
C LYS A 223 -1.33 -37.95 -3.81
N PHE A 224 -1.22 -36.63 -3.65
CA PHE A 224 -0.61 -35.74 -4.63
C PHE A 224 0.90 -35.54 -4.40
N LEU A 225 1.47 -36.05 -3.30
CA LEU A 225 2.88 -35.86 -2.97
C LEU A 225 3.71 -37.12 -3.23
N PRO A 226 5.00 -36.97 -3.58
CA PRO A 226 5.65 -35.70 -3.95
C PRO A 226 5.43 -35.32 -5.42
N ASP A 227 5.08 -36.28 -6.28
CA ASP A 227 5.24 -36.13 -7.74
C ASP A 227 4.09 -35.38 -8.42
N LYS A 228 2.88 -35.48 -7.87
CA LYS A 228 1.65 -34.90 -8.46
C LYS A 228 1.23 -33.60 -7.81
N PHE A 229 2.16 -32.87 -7.18
CA PHE A 229 1.86 -31.68 -6.39
C PHE A 229 1.11 -30.61 -7.21
N LEU A 230 1.50 -30.44 -8.48
CA LEU A 230 0.90 -29.47 -9.40
C LEU A 230 -0.52 -29.86 -9.83
N GLU A 231 -0.92 -31.13 -9.68
CA GLU A 231 -2.27 -31.61 -9.97
C GLU A 231 -3.26 -31.36 -8.82
N CYS A 232 -2.76 -31.02 -7.62
CA CYS A 232 -3.61 -30.73 -6.48
C CYS A 232 -4.36 -29.40 -6.69
N SER A 233 -5.68 -29.46 -6.71
CA SER A 233 -6.53 -28.28 -6.98
C SER A 233 -6.90 -27.48 -5.74
N VAL A 234 -6.68 -28.02 -4.53
CA VAL A 234 -7.15 -27.42 -3.28
C VAL A 234 -6.18 -27.67 -2.13
N ILE A 235 -5.98 -26.68 -1.28
CA ILE A 235 -5.27 -26.86 0.00
C ILE A 235 -6.22 -27.55 0.98
N CYS A 236 -5.84 -28.73 1.49
CA CYS A 236 -6.69 -29.47 2.43
C CYS A 236 -6.68 -28.86 3.85
N ASP A 237 -7.69 -29.20 4.65
CA ASP A 237 -7.87 -28.67 6.01
C ASP A 237 -6.65 -28.85 6.91
N CYS A 238 -5.97 -30.00 6.80
CA CYS A 238 -4.75 -30.27 7.55
C CYS A 238 -3.68 -29.20 7.27
N ILE A 239 -3.42 -28.89 6.01
CA ILE A 239 -2.43 -27.90 5.60
C ILE A 239 -2.91 -26.48 5.92
N THR A 240 -4.19 -26.18 5.69
CA THR A 240 -4.78 -24.89 6.01
C THR A 240 -4.64 -24.56 7.50
N ASN A 241 -4.96 -25.50 8.40
CA ASN A 241 -4.80 -25.31 9.84
C ASN A 241 -3.32 -25.08 10.21
N LYS A 242 -2.40 -25.85 9.63
CA LYS A 242 -0.96 -25.70 9.87
C LYS A 242 -0.40 -24.37 9.37
N LEU A 243 -0.89 -23.86 8.24
CA LEU A 243 -0.54 -22.52 7.73
C LEU A 243 -1.01 -21.42 8.68
N ILE A 244 -2.21 -21.53 9.24
CA ILE A 244 -2.73 -20.55 10.21
C ILE A 244 -1.90 -20.57 11.50
N GLU A 245 -1.60 -21.75 12.05
CA GLU A 245 -0.73 -21.90 13.22
C GLU A 245 0.65 -21.27 12.96
N PHE A 246 1.26 -21.59 11.81
CA PHE A 246 2.53 -21.02 11.38
C PHE A 246 2.47 -19.49 11.29
N LEU A 247 1.44 -18.95 10.63
CA LEU A 247 1.29 -17.50 10.46
C LEU A 247 1.20 -16.77 11.80
N LYS A 248 0.42 -17.31 12.75
CA LYS A 248 0.26 -16.76 14.10
C LYS A 248 1.58 -16.71 14.86
N GLN A 249 2.41 -17.74 14.73
CA GLN A 249 3.69 -17.85 15.44
C GLN A 249 4.80 -17.00 14.80
N THR A 250 4.82 -16.93 13.47
CA THR A 250 5.97 -16.42 12.73
C THR A 250 5.82 -14.97 12.27
N LEU A 251 4.63 -14.54 11.83
CA LEU A 251 4.48 -13.28 11.09
C LEU A 251 4.82 -12.05 11.92
N TYR A 252 4.33 -11.96 13.16
CA TYR A 252 4.64 -10.81 14.01
C TYR A 252 6.14 -10.69 14.28
N ARG A 253 6.77 -11.84 14.61
CA ARG A 253 8.21 -11.91 14.89
C ARG A 253 9.01 -11.49 13.65
N TYR A 254 8.60 -11.96 12.48
CA TYR A 254 9.21 -11.58 11.20
C TYR A 254 9.18 -10.08 10.98
N ILE A 255 8.01 -9.45 11.11
CA ILE A 255 7.81 -8.01 10.88
C ILE A 255 8.59 -7.17 11.88
N ARG A 256 8.66 -7.59 13.14
CA ARG A 256 9.42 -6.87 14.17
C ARG A 256 10.92 -6.82 13.86
N GLU A 257 11.45 -7.85 13.23
CA GLU A 257 12.89 -8.00 12.98
C GLU A 257 13.34 -7.55 11.59
N ASN A 258 12.44 -7.57 10.61
CA ASN A 258 12.73 -7.23 9.21
C ASN A 258 11.97 -6.00 8.70
N GLU A 259 11.22 -5.34 9.59
CA GLU A 259 10.23 -4.31 9.25
C GLU A 259 9.09 -4.84 8.35
N PRO A 260 7.98 -4.09 8.19
CA PRO A 260 6.96 -4.43 7.20
C PRO A 260 7.51 -4.33 5.77
N ASP A 261 7.07 -5.25 4.92
CA ASP A 261 7.31 -5.15 3.47
C ASP A 261 6.62 -3.90 2.89
N SER A 262 7.23 -3.29 1.88
CA SER A 262 6.76 -2.02 1.30
C SER A 262 5.40 -2.09 0.61
N ASP A 263 4.96 -3.31 0.27
CA ASP A 263 3.60 -3.56 -0.25
C ASP A 263 2.74 -4.37 0.74
N GLY A 264 3.23 -4.51 1.98
CA GLY A 264 2.62 -5.34 3.02
C GLY A 264 2.54 -6.81 2.64
N LYS A 265 3.40 -7.31 1.74
CA LYS A 265 3.42 -8.71 1.32
C LYS A 265 4.43 -9.50 2.14
N TYR A 266 4.02 -10.69 2.56
CA TYR A 266 4.82 -11.65 3.31
C TYR A 266 4.85 -12.99 2.55
N PRO A 267 5.75 -13.11 1.55
CA PRO A 267 5.88 -14.34 0.78
C PRO A 267 6.27 -15.54 1.65
N LEU A 268 5.75 -16.72 1.34
CA LEU A 268 6.05 -17.94 2.11
C LEU A 268 7.53 -18.25 2.17
N TYR A 269 8.29 -18.01 1.09
CA TYR A 269 9.73 -18.27 1.10
C TYR A 269 10.47 -17.40 2.12
N LYS A 270 10.08 -16.12 2.30
CA LYS A 270 10.67 -15.25 3.33
C LYS A 270 10.31 -15.76 4.72
N LEU A 271 9.03 -16.11 4.94
CA LEU A 271 8.53 -16.57 6.23
C LEU A 271 9.14 -17.93 6.64
N PHE A 272 9.23 -18.89 5.72
CA PHE A 272 9.82 -20.20 6.01
C PHE A 272 11.32 -20.13 6.25
N ASN A 273 12.06 -19.33 5.45
CA ASN A 273 13.49 -19.12 5.67
C ASN A 273 13.75 -18.49 7.04
N PHE A 274 12.92 -17.54 7.45
CA PHE A 274 13.02 -16.91 8.76
C PHE A 274 12.83 -17.91 9.91
N GLU A 275 11.90 -18.85 9.77
CA GLU A 275 11.69 -19.90 10.78
C GLU A 275 12.86 -20.88 10.85
N SER A 276 13.41 -21.29 9.70
CA SER A 276 14.52 -22.25 9.64
C SER A 276 15.83 -21.75 10.24
N LEU A 277 16.00 -20.43 10.37
CA LEU A 277 17.18 -19.82 11.01
C LEU A 277 17.07 -19.78 12.54
N LYS A 278 15.92 -20.17 13.11
CA LYS A 278 15.60 -20.03 14.54
C LYS A 278 15.19 -21.32 15.23
N GLY A 279 15.02 -22.41 14.48
CA GLY A 279 14.82 -23.77 14.99
C GLY A 279 16.07 -24.58 14.79
#